data_AF-A0A7V3KBD8-F1
#
_entry.id   AF-A0A7V3KBD8-F1
#
_cell.length_a   1.000
_cell.length_b   1.000
_cell.length_c   1.000
_cell.angle_alpha   90.00
_cell.angle_beta   90.00
_cell.angle_gamma   90.00
#
_symmetry.space_group_name_H-M   'P 1'
#
loop_
_entity.id
_entity.type
_entity.pdbx_description
1 polymer ?
#
loop_
_entity_poly.entity_id
_entity_poly.type
_entity_poly.pdbx_seq_one_letter_code
_entity_poly.pdbx_strand_id
1 'polypeptide(L)'
;MGRRSEKGFKFEEALSELEKIVSRLDSGDLGLDEMLREFERGVSLVRGCKEFLDKAQKKVEMLIKEDGKIGLKELKEESLEDEDEDEEGEDEEN
;
A
#
# COMPACT_ATOMS: atom_id res chain seq x y z
N MET A 1 -5.55 -9.76 -33.25
CA MET A 1 -6.69 -10.17 -32.40
C MET A 1 -6.46 -9.63 -31.00
N GLY A 2 -7.26 -8.64 -30.58
CA GLY A 2 -7.09 -7.95 -29.30
C GLY A 2 -7.26 -8.91 -28.12
N ARG A 3 -6.29 -8.93 -27.21
CA ARG A 3 -6.38 -9.69 -25.97
C ARG A 3 -7.59 -9.18 -25.19
N ARG A 4 -8.54 -10.09 -24.94
CA ARG A 4 -9.67 -9.88 -24.03
C ARG A 4 -9.17 -9.19 -22.76
N SER A 5 -9.69 -7.99 -22.49
CA SER A 5 -9.62 -7.41 -21.15
C SER A 5 -10.49 -8.28 -20.26
N GLU A 6 -9.88 -9.33 -19.72
CA GLU A 6 -10.42 -10.11 -18.62
C GLU A 6 -10.82 -9.11 -17.52
N LYS A 7 -11.99 -9.32 -16.92
CA LYS A 7 -12.57 -8.52 -15.83
C LYS A 7 -11.75 -8.68 -14.54
N GLY A 8 -10.47 -8.32 -14.58
CA GLY A 8 -9.56 -8.29 -13.45
C GLY A 8 -9.56 -6.92 -12.78
N PHE A 9 -9.05 -6.87 -11.55
CA PHE A 9 -8.77 -5.63 -10.84
C PHE A 9 -7.91 -4.70 -11.72
N LYS A 10 -8.40 -3.49 -11.98
CA LYS A 10 -7.71 -2.49 -12.79
C LYS A 10 -6.98 -1.53 -11.88
N PHE A 11 -5.68 -1.77 -11.70
CA PHE A 11 -4.83 -1.00 -10.80
C PHE A 11 -4.89 0.51 -11.06
N GLU A 12 -4.71 0.94 -12.32
CA GLU A 12 -4.74 2.35 -12.71
C GLU A 12 -6.08 3.05 -12.38
N GLU A 13 -7.20 2.35 -12.59
CA GLU A 13 -8.52 2.90 -12.27
C GLU A 13 -8.72 3.01 -10.75
N ALA A 14 -8.29 1.99 -10.00
CA ALA A 14 -8.36 2.00 -8.53
C ALA A 14 -7.45 3.08 -7.92
N LEU A 15 -6.26 3.30 -8.48
CA LEU A 15 -5.34 4.34 -8.05
C LEU A 15 -5.91 5.74 -8.32
N SER A 16 -6.44 5.98 -9.52
CA SER A 16 -7.10 7.25 -9.85
C SER A 16 -8.33 7.52 -8.99
N GLU A 17 -9.08 6.48 -8.61
CA GLU A 17 -10.20 6.61 -7.69
C GLU A 17 -9.73 6.97 -6.27
N LEU A 18 -8.64 6.36 -5.80
CA LEU A 18 -8.04 6.68 -4.51
C LEU A 18 -7.55 8.13 -4.43
N GLU A 19 -6.89 8.64 -5.47
CA GLU A 19 -6.46 10.04 -5.54
C GLU A 19 -7.64 11.02 -5.42
N LYS A 20 -8.77 10.70 -6.06
CA LYS A 20 -10.00 11.50 -5.96
C LYS A 20 -10.58 11.49 -4.55
N ILE A 21 -10.59 10.32 -3.91
CA ILE A 21 -11.05 10.18 -2.52
C ILE A 21 -10.20 11.03 -1.60
N VAL A 22 -8.87 10.95 -1.71
CA VAL A 22 -7.93 11.76 -0.92
C VAL A 22 -8.19 13.26 -1.14
N SER A 23 -8.32 13.69 -2.40
CA SER A 23 -8.62 15.09 -2.71
C SER A 23 -9.96 15.56 -2.12
N ARG A 24 -10.99 14.70 -2.10
CA ARG A 24 -12.29 15.03 -1.49
C ARG A 24 -12.21 15.11 0.02
N LEU A 25 -11.50 14.18 0.67
CA LEU A 25 -11.28 14.21 2.12
C LEU A 25 -10.50 15.46 2.54
N ASP A 26 -9.48 15.84 1.77
CA ASP A 26 -8.63 17.01 2.03
C ASP A 26 -9.35 18.34 1.80
N SER A 27 -10.36 18.37 0.92
CA SER A 27 -11.16 19.58 0.68
C SER A 27 -11.93 20.06 1.91
N GLY A 28 -12.25 19.17 2.86
CA GLY A 28 -13.00 19.50 4.07
C GLY A 28 -14.49 19.82 3.85
N ASP A 29 -15.00 19.72 2.63
CA ASP A 29 -16.39 20.06 2.29
C ASP A 29 -17.40 18.93 2.57
N LEU A 30 -16.94 17.78 3.07
CA LEU A 30 -17.75 16.59 3.30
C LEU A 30 -18.38 16.55 4.69
N GLY A 31 -19.64 16.11 4.77
CA GLY A 31 -20.25 15.77 6.07
C GLY A 31 -19.62 14.51 6.68
N LEU A 32 -19.79 14.31 8.00
CA LEU A 32 -19.19 13.15 8.72
C LEU A 32 -19.53 11.79 8.08
N ASP A 33 -20.80 11.58 7.74
CA ASP A 33 -21.26 10.34 7.11
C ASP A 33 -20.65 10.12 5.71
N GLU A 34 -20.33 11.20 5.00
CA GLU A 34 -19.69 11.13 3.67
C GLU A 34 -18.20 10.87 3.82
N MET A 35 -17.53 11.55 4.76
CA MET A 35 -16.13 11.30 5.10
C MET A 35 -15.89 9.84 5.47
N LEU A 36 -16.77 9.25 6.29
CA LEU A 36 -16.67 7.84 6.67
C LEU A 36 -16.80 6.90 5.46
N ARG A 37 -17.75 7.17 4.55
CA ARG A 37 -17.92 6.36 3.33
C ARG A 37 -16.74 6.47 2.39
N GLU A 38 -16.24 7.69 2.17
CA GLU A 38 -15.07 7.95 1.34
C GLU A 38 -13.83 7.26 1.92
N PHE A 39 -13.66 7.31 3.25
CA PHE A 39 -12.59 6.60 3.94
C PHE A 39 -12.68 5.07 3.80
N GLU A 40 -13.86 4.48 4.07
CA GLU A 40 -14.07 3.03 3.88
C GLU A 40 -13.78 2.57 2.45
N ARG A 41 -14.20 3.39 1.47
CA ARG A 41 -13.92 3.16 0.06
C ARG A 41 -12.42 3.23 -0.22
N GLY A 42 -11.73 4.24 0.30
CA GLY A 42 -10.28 4.41 0.17
C GLY A 42 -9.52 3.21 0.72
N VAL A 43 -9.87 2.75 1.94
CA VAL A 43 -9.26 1.55 2.56
C VAL A 43 -9.46 0.32 1.69
N SER A 44 -10.67 0.16 1.12
CA SER A 44 -10.97 -0.98 0.24
C SER A 44 -10.13 -0.96 -1.04
N LEU A 45 -9.93 0.22 -1.64
CA LEU A 45 -9.08 0.39 -2.83
C LEU A 45 -7.61 0.09 -2.52
N VAL A 46 -7.08 0.61 -1.41
CA VAL A 46 -5.70 0.36 -0.97
C VAL A 46 -5.45 -1.14 -0.79
N ARG A 47 -6.38 -1.85 -0.14
CA ARG A 47 -6.30 -3.32 0.02
C ARG A 47 -6.26 -4.02 -1.33
N GLY A 48 -7.13 -3.64 -2.27
CA GLY A 48 -7.14 -4.20 -3.62
C GLY A 48 -5.83 -3.94 -4.38
N CYS A 49 -5.29 -2.72 -4.29
CA CYS A 49 -4.02 -2.35 -4.91
C CYS A 49 -2.87 -3.20 -4.34
N LYS A 50 -2.79 -3.35 -3.01
CA LYS A 50 -1.78 -4.17 -2.35
C LYS A 50 -1.85 -5.63 -2.82
N GLU A 51 -3.04 -6.22 -2.82
CA GLU A 51 -3.22 -7.59 -3.30
C GLU A 51 -2.82 -7.78 -4.77
N PHE A 52 -3.10 -6.79 -5.62
CA PHE A 52 -2.70 -6.82 -7.01
C PHE A 52 -1.18 -6.79 -7.15
N LEU A 53 -0.51 -5.90 -6.42
CA LEU A 53 0.94 -5.78 -6.40
C LEU A 53 1.61 -7.04 -5.84
N ASP A 54 1.08 -7.62 -4.77
CA ASP A 54 1.58 -8.87 -4.19
C ASP A 54 1.51 -10.03 -5.20
N LYS A 55 0.41 -10.12 -5.97
CA LYS A 55 0.26 -11.12 -7.03
C LYS A 55 1.24 -10.88 -8.18
N ALA A 56 1.43 -9.61 -8.57
CA ALA A 56 2.38 -9.23 -9.60
C ALA A 56 3.83 -9.57 -9.18
N GLN A 57 4.21 -9.22 -7.94
CA GLN A 57 5.51 -9.53 -7.37
C GLN A 57 5.78 -11.04 -7.37
N LYS A 58 4.85 -11.85 -6.86
CA LYS A 58 4.99 -13.32 -6.87
C LYS A 58 5.18 -13.87 -8.28
N LYS A 59 4.47 -13.31 -9.26
CA LYS A 59 4.61 -13.72 -10.66
C LYS A 59 6.01 -13.38 -11.20
N VAL A 60 6.53 -12.20 -10.90
CA VAL A 60 7.90 -11.80 -11.26
C VAL A 60 8.92 -12.71 -10.57
N GLU A 61 8.76 -12.99 -9.28
CA GLU A 61 9.65 -13.91 -8.55
C GLU A 61 9.68 -15.32 -9.16
N MET A 62 8.54 -15.85 -9.61
CA MET A 62 8.49 -17.15 -10.28
C MET A 62 9.26 -17.11 -11.62
N LEU A 63 9.05 -16.07 -12.43
CA LEU A 63 9.73 -15.91 -13.71
C LEU A 63 11.26 -15.80 -13.53
N ILE A 64 11.72 -15.06 -12.53
CA ILE A 64 13.17 -14.91 -12.27
C ILE A 64 13.79 -16.22 -11.74
N LYS A 65 13.04 -17.00 -10.93
CA LYS A 65 13.48 -18.33 -10.48
C LYS A 65 13.60 -19.33 -11.63
N GLU A 66 12.69 -19.28 -12.60
CA GLU A 66 12.73 -20.12 -13.80
C GLU A 66 13.92 -19.76 -14.71
N ASP A 67 14.29 -18.48 -14.79
CA ASP A 67 15.43 -18.00 -15.61
C ASP A 67 16.78 -18.02 -14.87
N GLY A 68 16.81 -18.55 -13.65
CA GLY A 68 18.02 -19.05 -13.00
C GLY A 68 18.92 -18.04 -12.28
N LYS A 69 18.52 -16.79 -12.01
CA LYS A 69 19.31 -15.88 -11.14
C LYS A 69 18.52 -14.68 -10.61
N ILE A 70 18.60 -14.50 -9.28
CA ILE A 70 18.26 -13.33 -8.43
C ILE A 70 16.90 -13.43 -7.71
N GLY A 71 16.93 -13.66 -6.40
CA GLY A 71 15.74 -13.68 -5.55
C GLY A 71 15.40 -12.27 -5.05
N LEU A 72 14.16 -11.82 -5.26
CA LEU A 72 13.63 -10.52 -4.83
C LEU A 72 13.49 -10.34 -3.30
N LYS A 73 14.02 -11.30 -2.52
CA LYS A 73 13.80 -11.42 -1.08
C LYS A 73 14.62 -10.41 -0.26
N GLU A 74 15.59 -9.73 -0.87
CA GLU A 74 16.55 -8.84 -0.19
C GLU A 74 16.03 -7.40 0.00
N LEU A 75 14.86 -7.03 -0.53
CA LEU A 75 14.32 -5.66 -0.44
C LEU A 75 13.30 -5.44 0.69
N LYS A 76 13.07 -6.43 1.57
CA LYS A 76 11.98 -6.38 2.57
C LYS A 76 12.45 -6.11 4.01
N GLU A 77 13.73 -5.86 4.24
CA GLU A 77 14.30 -5.82 5.59
C GLU A 77 14.89 -4.44 5.97
N GLU A 78 14.35 -3.37 5.40
CA GLU A 78 14.64 -2.00 5.84
C GLU A 78 13.31 -1.27 6.08
N SER A 79 12.60 -1.68 7.13
CA SER A 79 11.49 -0.90 7.67
C SER A 79 11.67 -0.79 9.17
N LEU A 80 12.32 0.32 9.54
CA LEU A 80 12.16 1.07 10.78
C LEU A 80 12.43 0.24 12.05
N GLU A 81 13.69 0.23 12.47
CA GLU A 81 13.98 0.22 13.90
C GLU A 81 13.27 1.45 14.48
N ASP A 82 12.19 1.20 15.25
CA ASP A 82 11.65 2.20 16.16
C ASP A 82 12.79 2.52 17.13
N GLU A 83 13.53 3.60 16.85
CA GLU A 83 14.34 4.31 17.83
C GLU A 83 13.36 4.88 18.87
N ASP A 84 12.95 4.05 19.82
CA ASP A 84 12.45 4.53 21.12
C ASP A 84 13.65 5.15 21.86
N GLU A 85 14.04 6.36 21.44
CA GLU A 85 14.77 7.32 22.27
C GLU A 85 13.84 7.77 23.40
N ASP A 86 13.74 6.95 24.45
CA ASP A 86 13.31 7.45 25.76
C ASP A 86 14.56 7.93 26.53
N GLU A 87 15.01 9.14 26.21
CA GLU A 87 15.68 10.02 27.17
C GLU A 87 14.64 10.49 28.20
N GLU A 88 14.80 10.11 29.46
CA GLU A 88 14.94 11.01 30.62
C GLU A 88 14.67 10.29 31.94
N GLY A 89 15.63 10.42 32.86
CA GLY A 89 15.51 9.95 34.24
C GLY A 89 16.87 9.94 34.93
N GLU A 90 17.56 11.07 34.92
CA GLU A 90 18.62 11.35 35.89
C GLU A 90 18.00 11.26 37.30
N ASP A 91 18.30 10.20 38.04
CA ASP A 91 18.26 10.27 39.49
C ASP A 91 19.71 10.21 39.99
N GLU A 92 20.20 11.41 40.31
CA GLU A 92 21.46 11.68 40.99
C GLU A 92 21.60 10.90 42.31
N GLU A 93 22.81 10.38 42.50
CA GLU A 93 23.56 10.27 43.76
C GLU A 93 22.88 9.73 45.05
N ASN A 94 23.29 8.51 45.39
CA ASN A 94 23.85 8.07 46.70
C ASN A 94 23.14 8.46 48.01
#